data_AF-A0A410PKJ2-F1
#
_entry.id   AF-A0A410PKJ2-F1
#
_cell.length_a   1.000
_cell.length_b   1.000
_cell.length_c   1.000
_cell.angle_alpha   90.00
_cell.angle_beta   90.00
_cell.angle_gamma   90.00
#
_symmetry.space_group_name_H-M   'P 1'
#
loop_
_entity.id
_entity.type
_entity.pdbx_description
1 polymer ?
#
loop_
_entity_poly.entity_id
_entity_poly.type
_entity_poly.pdbx_seq_one_letter_code
_entity_poly.pdbx_strand_id
1 'polypeptide(L)'
;MENKNYKFLKEWSVKRKRGKLLYILINNFTVALVVLILYIFFILLAFGINRLTNKTFLVKTFCQITLLFIPITLCSLRQWKKYEQKYIELTEKLKFIET
;
A
#
# COMPACT_ATOMS: atom_id res chain seq x y z
N MET A 1 20.67 22.25 2.63
CA MET A 1 20.15 20.87 2.78
C MET A 1 18.76 20.95 3.38
N GLU A 2 17.70 20.64 2.63
CA GLU A 2 16.35 20.60 3.19
C GLU A 2 16.29 19.52 4.28
N ASN A 3 15.91 19.89 5.51
CA ASN A 3 15.83 18.95 6.62
C ASN A 3 14.81 17.87 6.25
N LYS A 4 15.18 16.58 6.34
CA LYS A 4 14.33 15.43 5.96
C LYS A 4 12.94 15.50 6.59
N ASN A 5 12.82 16.13 7.77
CA ASN A 5 11.56 16.36 8.47
C ASN A 5 10.63 17.36 7.77
N TYR A 6 11.15 18.47 7.23
CA TYR A 6 10.33 19.45 6.48
C TYR A 6 9.81 18.86 5.17
N LYS A 7 10.66 18.11 4.45
CA LYS A 7 10.24 17.41 3.23
C LYS A 7 9.10 16.42 3.52
N PHE A 8 9.23 15.63 4.60
CA PHE A 8 8.16 14.73 5.05
C PHE A 8 6.86 15.48 5.39
N LEU A 9 6.93 16.57 6.16
CA LEU A 9 5.75 17.37 6.51
C LEU A 9 5.04 17.90 5.26
N LYS A 10 5.80 18.46 4.31
CA LYS A 10 5.25 18.97 3.05
C LYS A 10 4.54 17.87 2.27
N GLU A 11 5.20 16.75 2.02
CA GLU A 11 4.63 15.62 1.27
C GLU A 11 3.42 14.99 1.98
N TRP A 12 3.51 14.79 3.29
CA TRP A 12 2.44 14.19 4.07
C TRP A 12 1.23 15.11 4.21
N SER A 13 1.43 16.43 4.28
CA SER A 13 0.33 17.41 4.30
C SER A 13 -0.56 17.30 3.05
N VAL A 14 0.06 17.13 1.88
CA VAL A 14 -0.64 16.93 0.60
C VAL A 14 -1.39 15.60 0.58
N LYS A 15 -0.74 14.52 1.04
CA LYS A 15 -1.38 13.20 1.17
C LYS A 15 -2.55 13.23 2.17
N ARG A 16 -2.45 14.00 3.25
CA ARG A 16 -3.53 14.14 4.24
C ARG A 16 -4.74 14.89 3.69
N LYS A 17 -4.52 15.96 2.92
CA LYS A 17 -5.60 16.69 2.23
C LYS A 17 -6.38 15.82 1.25
N ARG A 18 -5.73 14.84 0.62
CA ARG A 18 -6.37 13.85 -0.26
C ARG A 18 -7.25 12.84 0.49
N GLY A 19 -7.08 12.72 1.81
CA GLY A 19 -7.92 11.90 2.68
C GLY A 19 -7.40 10.47 2.89
N LYS A 20 -7.71 9.93 4.07
CA LYS A 20 -7.30 8.60 4.54
C LYS A 20 -7.79 7.48 3.62
N LEU A 21 -9.05 7.55 3.18
CA LEU A 21 -9.65 6.54 2.32
C LEU A 21 -8.92 6.45 0.97
N LEU A 22 -8.64 7.60 0.36
CA LEU A 22 -7.99 7.67 -0.95
C LEU A 22 -6.54 7.15 -0.87
N TYR A 23 -5.82 7.43 0.22
CA TYR A 23 -4.49 6.84 0.45
C TYR A 23 -4.53 5.32 0.57
N ILE A 24 -5.48 4.77 1.34
CA ILE A 24 -5.61 3.32 1.50
C ILE A 24 -5.98 2.66 0.18
N LEU A 25 -6.90 3.26 -0.59
CA LEU A 25 -7.29 2.77 -1.91
C LEU A 25 -6.12 2.75 -2.88
N ILE A 26 -5.33 3.83 -2.95
CA ILE A 26 -4.14 3.89 -3.82
C ILE A 26 -3.14 2.81 -3.39
N ASN A 27 -2.84 2.68 -2.09
CA ASN A 27 -1.86 1.71 -1.62
C ASN A 27 -2.32 0.27 -1.91
N ASN A 28 -3.59 -0.04 -1.64
CA ASN A 28 -4.18 -1.34 -1.95
C ASN A 28 -4.19 -1.61 -3.46
N PHE A 29 -4.50 -0.60 -4.28
CA PHE A 29 -4.46 -0.71 -5.74
C PHE A 29 -3.05 -0.98 -6.26
N THR A 30 -2.04 -0.29 -5.73
CA THR A 30 -0.63 -0.55 -6.10
C THR A 30 -0.23 -1.99 -5.76
N VAL A 31 -0.57 -2.48 -4.57
CA VAL A 31 -0.27 -3.86 -4.18
C VAL A 31 -1.02 -4.87 -5.05
N ALA A 32 -2.30 -4.61 -5.36
CA ALA A 32 -3.09 -5.42 -6.28
C ALA A 32 -2.42 -5.54 -7.66
N LEU A 33 -1.93 -4.42 -8.18
CA LEU A 33 -1.28 -4.34 -9.48
C LEU A 33 0.04 -5.13 -9.50
N VAL A 34 0.83 -5.07 -8.43
CA VAL A 34 2.05 -5.89 -8.29
C VAL A 34 1.72 -7.38 -8.25
N VAL A 35 0.70 -7.78 -7.48
CA VAL A 35 0.24 -9.18 -7.41
C VAL A 35 -0.25 -9.65 -8.78
N LEU A 36 -0.97 -8.80 -9.52
CA LEU A 36 -1.44 -9.11 -10.87
C LEU A 36 -0.27 -9.33 -11.85
N ILE A 37 0.77 -8.49 -11.79
CA ILE A 37 1.97 -8.65 -12.63
C ILE A 37 2.67 -9.98 -12.31
N LEU A 38 2.89 -10.28 -11.02
CA LEU A 38 3.49 -11.55 -10.60
C LEU A 38 2.65 -12.73 -11.08
N TYR A 39 1.33 -12.61 -11.01
CA TYR A 39 0.40 -13.64 -11.45
C TYR A 39 0.49 -13.90 -12.96
N ILE A 40 0.52 -12.84 -13.78
CA ILE A 40 0.73 -12.96 -15.24
C ILE A 40 2.09 -13.63 -15.54
N PHE A 41 3.14 -13.25 -14.81
CA PHE A 41 4.46 -13.86 -14.96
C PHE A 41 4.46 -15.36 -14.63
N PHE A 42 3.77 -15.76 -13.55
CA PHE A 42 3.58 -17.18 -13.21
C PHE A 42 2.76 -17.93 -14.25
N ILE A 43 1.72 -17.33 -14.83
CA ILE A 43 0.95 -17.94 -15.93
C ILE A 43 1.86 -18.16 -17.14
N LEU A 44 2.67 -17.18 -17.52
CA LEU A 44 3.59 -17.28 -18.66
C LEU A 44 4.63 -18.38 -18.44
N LEU A 45 5.17 -18.52 -17.22
CA LEU A 45 6.07 -19.62 -16.85
C LEU A 45 5.37 -20.99 -16.83
N ALA A 46 4.14 -21.05 -16.32
CA ALA A 46 3.37 -22.30 -16.19
C ALA A 46 2.79 -22.80 -17.53
N PHE A 47 2.62 -21.91 -18.52
CA PHE A 47 2.17 -22.28 -19.87
C PHE A 47 3.12 -23.27 -20.58
N GLY A 48 4.37 -23.37 -20.13
CA GLY A 48 5.32 -24.40 -20.58
C GLY A 48 5.16 -25.78 -19.94
N ILE A 49 4.37 -25.93 -18.85
CA ILE A 49 4.43 -27.12 -17.99
C ILE A 49 3.14 -27.97 -17.96
N ASN A 50 1.91 -27.43 -18.07
CA ASN A 50 0.73 -28.32 -18.25
C ASN A 50 -0.57 -27.63 -18.64
N ARG A 51 -1.22 -28.17 -19.68
CA ARG A 51 -2.41 -27.60 -20.36
C ARG A 51 -3.75 -27.88 -19.65
N LEU A 52 -3.81 -28.55 -18.49
CA LEU A 52 -5.04 -29.25 -18.06
C LEU A 52 -5.56 -29.10 -16.61
N THR A 53 -5.00 -28.25 -15.75
CA THR A 53 -5.50 -28.05 -14.36
C THR A 53 -6.38 -26.80 -14.18
N ASN A 54 -7.10 -26.42 -15.24
CA ASN A 54 -7.29 -25.02 -15.65
C ASN A 54 -8.54 -24.27 -15.14
N LYS A 55 -9.27 -24.75 -14.11
CA LYS A 55 -10.38 -23.97 -13.51
C LYS A 55 -10.36 -23.95 -11.99
N THR A 56 -10.16 -25.10 -11.37
CA THR A 56 -10.11 -25.22 -9.90
C THR A 56 -8.88 -24.52 -9.31
N PHE A 57 -7.76 -24.54 -10.04
CA PHE A 57 -6.56 -23.80 -9.67
C PHE A 57 -6.83 -22.29 -9.73
N LEU A 58 -7.40 -21.78 -10.83
CA LEU A 58 -7.76 -20.37 -10.99
C LEU A 58 -8.65 -19.85 -9.86
N VAL A 59 -9.71 -20.59 -9.52
CA VAL A 59 -10.65 -20.19 -8.45
C VAL A 59 -9.97 -20.19 -7.08
N LYS A 60 -9.15 -21.21 -6.77
CA LYS A 60 -8.41 -21.26 -5.50
C LYS A 60 -7.39 -20.12 -5.39
N THR A 61 -6.63 -19.86 -6.46
CA THR A 61 -5.64 -18.77 -6.47
C THR A 61 -6.32 -17.41 -6.37
N PHE A 62 -7.45 -17.20 -7.07
CA PHE A 62 -8.23 -15.96 -6.96
C PHE A 62 -8.78 -15.76 -5.54
N CYS A 63 -9.28 -16.82 -4.90
CA CYS A 63 -9.77 -16.77 -3.53
C CYS A 63 -8.63 -16.46 -2.53
N GLN A 64 -7.46 -17.07 -2.72
CA GLN A 64 -6.25 -16.79 -1.93
C GLN A 64 -5.75 -15.35 -2.11
N ILE A 65 -5.74 -14.83 -3.34
CA ILE A 65 -5.39 -13.43 -3.63
C ILE A 65 -6.36 -12.49 -2.92
N THR A 66 -7.67 -12.75 -3.01
CA THR A 66 -8.70 -11.95 -2.33
C THR A 66 -8.52 -11.96 -0.81
N LEU A 67 -8.17 -13.12 -0.23
CA LEU A 67 -7.87 -13.23 1.20
C LEU A 67 -6.64 -12.41 1.62
N LEU A 68 -5.63 -12.28 0.76
CA LEU A 68 -4.44 -11.45 1.03
C LEU A 68 -4.76 -9.95 1.10
N PHE A 69 -5.85 -9.47 0.49
CA PHE A 69 -6.23 -8.05 0.58
C PHE A 69 -6.58 -7.60 2.00
N ILE A 70 -7.07 -8.50 2.85
CA ILE A 70 -7.45 -8.19 4.24
C ILE A 70 -6.23 -7.72 5.05
N PRO A 71 -5.13 -8.52 5.17
CA PRO A 71 -3.94 -8.08 5.88
C PRO A 71 -3.25 -6.89 5.20
N ILE A 72 -3.29 -6.79 3.87
CA ILE A 72 -2.73 -5.62 3.16
C ILE A 72 -3.47 -4.34 3.56
N THR A 73 -4.80 -4.36 3.59
CA THR A 73 -5.62 -3.21 4.00
C THR A 73 -5.36 -2.82 5.45
N LEU A 74 -5.24 -3.80 6.34
CA LEU A 74 -4.88 -3.58 7.74
C LEU A 74 -3.48 -2.97 7.89
N CYS A 75 -2.51 -3.42 7.09
CA CYS A 75 -1.17 -2.83 7.03
C CYS A 75 -1.21 -1.38 6.53
N SER A 76 -1.95 -1.09 5.47
CA SER A 76 -2.16 0.28 4.95
C SER A 76 -2.75 1.21 6.01
N LEU A 77 -3.75 0.73 6.76
CA LEU A 77 -4.36 1.45 7.88
C LEU A 77 -3.36 1.73 9.00
N ARG A 78 -2.54 0.74 9.37
CA ARG A 78 -1.52 0.88 10.41
C ARG A 78 -0.42 1.86 9.99
N GLN A 79 0.00 1.81 8.73
CA GLN A 79 0.98 2.75 8.17
C GLN A 79 0.44 4.18 8.19
N TRP A 80 -0.81 4.39 7.77
CA TRP A 80 -1.46 5.70 7.85
C TRP A 80 -1.39 6.27 9.27
N LYS A 81 -1.82 5.48 10.27
CA LYS A 81 -1.82 5.91 11.68
C LYS A 81 -0.42 6.29 12.16
N LYS A 82 0.59 5.50 11.80
CA LYS A 82 1.99 5.77 12.17
C LYS A 82 2.51 7.07 11.56
N TYR A 83 2.22 7.33 10.29
CA TYR A 83 2.63 8.55 9.60
C TYR A 83 1.87 9.79 10.08
N GLU A 84 0.59 9.64 10.42
CA GLU A 84 -0.22 10.69 11.03
C GLU A 84 0.32 11.10 12.40
N GLN A 85 0.63 10.13 13.26
CA GLN A 85 1.27 10.39 14.57
C GLN A 85 2.62 11.11 14.41
N LYS A 86 3.47 10.62 13.50
CA LYS A 86 4.77 11.26 13.21
C LYS A 86 4.60 12.71 12.73
N TYR A 87 3.59 12.98 11.92
CA TYR A 87 3.32 14.35 11.47
C TYR A 87 2.93 15.26 12.64
N ILE A 88 2.04 14.80 13.52
CA ILE A 88 1.58 15.59 14.68
C ILE A 88 2.77 15.94 15.58
N GLU A 89 3.58 14.93 15.94
CA GLU A 89 4.76 15.13 16.79
C GLU A 89 5.77 16.12 16.19
N LEU A 90 6.05 16.02 14.88
CA LEU A 90 6.94 16.96 14.19
C LEU A 90 6.36 18.37 14.10
N THR A 91 5.03 18.49 13.98
CA THR A 91 4.37 19.81 13.91
C THR A 91 4.37 20.48 15.28
N GLU A 92 4.11 19.74 16.36
CA GLU A 92 4.18 20.25 17.73
C GLU A 92 5.60 20.68 18.10
N LYS A 93 6.61 19.86 17.76
CA LYS A 93 8.03 20.21 17.97
C LYS A 93 8.42 21.50 17.25
N LEU A 94 7.94 21.72 16.03
CA LEU A 94 8.25 22.94 15.28
C LEU A 94 7.57 24.19 15.88
N LYS A 95 6.31 24.08 16.31
CA LYS A 95 5.61 25.17 16.99
C LYS A 95 6.34 25.61 18.26
N PHE A 96 6.89 24.65 19.01
CA PHE A 96 7.63 24.92 20.24
C PHE A 96 8.99 25.59 20.04
N ILE A 97 9.58 25.48 18.83
CA ILE A 97 10.87 26.11 18.50
C ILE A 97 10.68 27.57 18.03
N GLU A 98 9.49 27.91 17.53
CA GLU A 98 9.13 29.27 17.09
C GLU A 98 8.54 30.16 18.21
N THR A 99 8.39 29.64 19.44
CA THR A 99 7.93 30.39 20.63
C THR A 99 9.11 30.74 21.53
#